data_AF-A0A3N5MCB1-F1
#
_entry.id   AF-A0A3N5MCB1-F1
#
_cell.length_a   1.000
_cell.length_b   1.000
_cell.length_c   1.000
_cell.angle_alpha   90.00
_cell.angle_beta   90.00
_cell.angle_gamma   90.00
#
_symmetry.space_group_name_H-M   'P 1'
#
loop_
_entity.id
_entity.type
_entity.pdbx_description
1 polymer ?
#
loop_
_entity_poly.entity_id
_entity_poly.type
_entity_poly.pdbx_seq_one_letter_code
_entity_poly.pdbx_strand_id
1 'polypeptide(L)'
;LLPLEIQSAEGRVVDFNHQRSQSAAYIYEPGQEEILDEIVPRFTALQVYQAILESLASEHAARMVAMKNATDNASELADALTLQYNKARQQNITNEMLDIAGGAEALVQSEKIG
;
A
#
# COMPACT_ATOMS: atom_id res chain seq x y z
N LEU A 1 -19.46 19.77 -39.85
CA LEU A 1 -19.19 18.37 -40.24
C LEU A 1 -20.36 17.92 -41.12
N LEU A 2 -20.12 17.58 -42.39
CA LEU A 2 -21.17 17.04 -43.26
C LEU A 2 -21.16 15.51 -43.18
N PRO A 3 -22.33 14.83 -43.18
CA PRO A 3 -22.45 13.41 -42.85
C PRO A 3 -22.34 12.53 -44.09
N LEU A 4 -21.87 11.29 -43.92
CA LEU A 4 -21.86 10.24 -44.94
C LEU A 4 -22.80 9.11 -44.50
N GLU A 5 -23.80 8.83 -45.35
CA GLU A 5 -24.75 7.72 -45.18
C GLU A 5 -24.06 6.39 -45.44
N ILE A 6 -24.26 5.43 -44.53
CA ILE A 6 -23.78 4.06 -44.68
C ILE A 6 -24.95 3.21 -45.17
N GLN A 7 -24.93 2.81 -46.44
CA GLN A 7 -25.79 1.72 -46.91
C GLN A 7 -25.06 0.39 -46.73
N SER A 8 -25.64 -0.44 -45.87
CA SER A 8 -25.24 -1.81 -45.57
C SER A 8 -25.54 -2.74 -46.74
N ALA A 9 -24.60 -3.61 -47.10
CA ALA A 9 -24.88 -4.85 -47.81
C ALA A 9 -23.85 -5.93 -47.43
N GLU A 10 -24.27 -6.74 -46.47
CA GLU A 10 -24.01 -8.15 -46.22
C GLU A 10 -22.86 -8.88 -46.97
N GLY A 11 -21.98 -9.46 -46.15
CA GLY A 11 -21.62 -10.88 -46.26
C GLY A 11 -20.76 -11.33 -47.44
N ARG A 12 -19.44 -11.32 -47.24
CA ARG A 12 -18.55 -12.36 -47.80
C ARG A 12 -17.25 -12.42 -47.01
N VAL A 13 -17.01 -13.55 -46.34
CA VAL A 13 -15.69 -13.92 -45.82
C VAL A 13 -14.73 -13.93 -47.00
N VAL A 14 -13.71 -13.07 -46.96
CA VAL A 14 -12.63 -13.02 -47.96
C VAL A 14 -11.32 -13.21 -47.22
N ASP A 15 -10.56 -14.18 -47.72
CA ASP A 15 -9.22 -14.59 -47.32
C ASP A 15 -8.32 -13.42 -46.91
N PHE A 16 -7.39 -13.69 -45.99
CA PHE A 16 -6.25 -12.82 -45.67
C PHE A 16 -5.28 -12.75 -46.86
N ASN A 17 -5.73 -12.19 -47.98
CA ASN A 17 -4.86 -11.78 -49.06
C ASN A 17 -4.67 -10.27 -48.98
N HIS A 18 -3.42 -9.85 -49.00
CA HIS A 18 -2.95 -8.52 -48.67
C HIS A 18 -3.36 -7.49 -49.75
N GLN A 19 -4.63 -7.07 -49.75
CA GLN A 19 -5.11 -6.00 -50.63
C GLN A 19 -4.95 -4.66 -49.91
N ARG A 20 -3.86 -3.96 -50.24
CA ARG A 20 -3.69 -2.52 -49.98
C ARG A 20 -4.93 -1.78 -50.49
N SER A 21 -5.79 -1.33 -49.60
CA SER A 21 -6.98 -0.56 -49.92
C SER A 21 -6.88 0.82 -49.27
N GLN A 22 -6.73 1.83 -50.12
CA GLN A 22 -6.77 3.27 -49.86
C GLN A 22 -5.93 3.78 -48.69
N SER A 23 -4.63 3.99 -48.97
CA SER A 23 -3.88 5.07 -48.33
C SER A 23 -4.66 6.38 -48.53
N ALA A 24 -5.29 6.90 -47.48
CA ALA A 24 -5.46 8.33 -47.37
C ALA A 24 -4.08 8.93 -47.63
N ALA A 25 -3.93 9.74 -48.68
CA ALA A 25 -2.65 10.24 -49.15
C ALA A 25 -2.10 11.28 -48.17
N TYR A 26 -1.63 10.80 -47.02
CA TYR A 26 -0.86 11.58 -46.08
C TYR A 26 0.59 11.54 -46.56
N ILE A 27 1.11 12.70 -46.94
CA ILE A 27 2.52 12.86 -47.28
C ILE A 27 3.26 13.01 -45.96
N TYR A 28 4.11 12.03 -45.64
CA TYR A 28 4.96 12.07 -44.46
C TYR A 28 6.32 12.64 -44.84
N GLU A 29 6.76 13.67 -44.12
CA GLU A 29 8.14 14.17 -44.16
C GLU A 29 8.65 14.21 -42.70
N PRO A 30 9.65 13.41 -42.30
CA PRO A 30 10.39 12.38 -43.07
C PRO A 30 9.55 11.13 -43.41
N GLY A 31 10.13 10.16 -44.13
CA GLY A 31 9.43 8.95 -44.56
C GLY A 31 8.84 8.14 -43.39
N GLN A 32 7.76 7.40 -43.62
CA GLN A 32 7.06 6.66 -42.57
C GLN A 32 7.96 5.72 -41.76
N GLU A 33 8.90 5.04 -42.43
CA GLU A 33 9.87 4.14 -41.79
C GLU A 33 10.84 4.90 -40.89
N GLU A 34 11.37 6.03 -41.36
CA GLU A 34 12.28 6.89 -40.61
C GLU A 34 11.61 7.49 -39.35
N ILE A 35 10.33 7.86 -39.45
CA ILE A 35 9.54 8.29 -38.29
C ILE A 35 9.41 7.15 -37.26
N LEU A 36 9.14 5.93 -37.71
CA LEU A 36 8.98 4.78 -36.81
C LEU A 36 10.30 4.37 -36.16
N ASP A 37 11.41 4.44 -36.90
CA ASP A 37 12.75 4.17 -36.39
C ASP A 37 13.16 5.13 -35.26
N GLU A 38 12.64 6.36 -35.25
CA GLU A 38 12.83 7.29 -34.13
C GLU A 38 11.82 7.06 -33.00
N ILE A 39 10.53 6.93 -33.33
CA ILE A 39 9.46 6.91 -32.33
C ILE A 39 9.47 5.62 -31.51
N VAL A 40 9.68 4.46 -32.14
CA VAL A 40 9.57 3.17 -31.46
C VAL A 40 10.61 3.02 -30.34
N PRO A 41 11.91 3.32 -30.55
CA PRO A 41 12.89 3.30 -29.47
C PRO A 41 12.59 4.32 -28.37
N ARG A 42 12.19 5.55 -28.73
CA ARG A 42 11.89 6.61 -27.77
C ARG A 42 10.67 6.29 -26.90
N PHE A 43 9.63 5.74 -27.51
CA PHE A 43 8.43 5.30 -26.81
C PHE A 43 8.72 4.13 -25.87
N THR A 44 9.53 3.16 -26.31
CA THR A 44 9.96 2.04 -25.46
C THR A 44 10.77 2.52 -24.26
N ALA A 45 11.72 3.45 -24.47
CA ALA A 45 12.49 4.06 -23.39
C ALA A 45 11.59 4.82 -22.39
N LEU A 46 10.59 5.56 -22.90
CA LEU A 46 9.60 6.25 -22.06
C LEU A 46 8.80 5.27 -21.20
N GLN A 47 8.32 4.16 -21.78
CA GLN A 47 7.57 3.14 -21.04
C GLN A 47 8.40 2.52 -19.91
N VAL A 48 9.67 2.20 -20.17
CA VAL A 48 10.58 1.68 -19.13
C VAL A 48 10.82 2.72 -18.04
N TYR A 49 11.04 3.98 -18.42
CA TYR A 49 11.22 5.06 -17.46
C TYR A 49 9.99 5.26 -16.58
N GLN A 50 8.79 5.25 -17.16
CA GLN A 50 7.54 5.33 -16.41
C GLN A 50 7.37 4.15 -15.45
N ALA A 51 7.64 2.92 -15.89
CA ALA A 51 7.56 1.74 -15.03
C ALA A 51 8.49 1.83 -13.81
N ILE A 52 9.69 2.38 -13.97
CA ILE A 52 10.64 2.61 -12.86
C ILE A 52 10.07 3.64 -11.87
N LEU A 53 9.54 4.76 -12.37
CA LEU A 53 8.93 5.79 -11.51
C LEU A 53 7.72 5.25 -10.74
N GLU A 54 6.85 4.50 -11.40
CA GLU A 54 5.70 3.85 -10.78
C GLU A 54 6.13 2.82 -9.72
N SER A 55 7.18 2.05 -9.98
CA SER A 55 7.75 1.11 -9.01
C SER A 55 8.28 1.82 -7.77
N LEU A 56 9.01 2.93 -7.93
CA LEU A 56 9.55 3.71 -6.81
C LEU A 56 8.43 4.35 -5.98
N ALA A 57 7.42 4.92 -6.65
CA ALA A 57 6.25 5.47 -5.97
C ALA A 57 5.49 4.38 -5.19
N SER A 58 5.31 3.21 -5.80
CA SER A 58 4.65 2.05 -5.16
C SER A 58 5.45 1.54 -3.96
N GLU A 59 6.77 1.47 -4.06
CA GLU A 59 7.65 1.11 -2.94
C GLU A 59 7.49 2.11 -1.79
N HIS A 60 7.50 3.41 -2.08
CA HIS A 60 7.35 4.44 -1.06
C HIS A 60 5.99 4.36 -0.35
N ALA A 61 4.91 4.14 -1.12
CA ALA A 61 3.57 3.93 -0.58
C ALA A 61 3.50 2.68 0.31
N ALA A 62 4.01 1.55 -0.17
CA ALA A 62 4.06 0.31 0.59
C ALA A 62 4.87 0.46 1.89
N ARG A 63 6.01 1.16 1.82
CA ARG A 63 6.85 1.46 2.99
C ARG A 63 6.10 2.32 4.01
N MET A 64 5.39 3.36 3.57
CA MET A 64 4.59 4.20 4.48
C MET A 64 3.50 3.39 5.19
N VAL A 65 2.79 2.52 4.47
CA VAL A 65 1.77 1.65 5.08
C VAL A 65 2.38 0.67 6.08
N ALA A 66 3.50 0.03 5.72
CA ALA A 66 4.19 -0.89 6.63
C ALA A 66 4.67 -0.18 7.91
N MET A 67 5.24 1.02 7.78
CA MET A 67 5.70 1.82 8.93
C MET A 67 4.53 2.30 9.79
N LYS A 68 3.41 2.68 9.18
CA LYS A 68 2.18 3.00 9.91
C LYS A 68 1.71 1.82 10.74
N ASN A 69 1.58 0.64 10.13
CA ASN A 69 1.18 -0.57 10.86
C ASN A 69 2.15 -0.91 12.00
N ALA A 70 3.47 -0.76 11.77
CA ALA A 70 4.47 -0.94 12.81
C ALA A 70 4.29 0.05 13.98
N THR A 71 3.97 1.31 13.68
CA THR A 71 3.71 2.36 14.68
C THR A 71 2.45 2.06 15.47
N ASP A 72 1.37 1.68 14.80
CA ASP A 72 0.10 1.33 15.42
C ASP A 72 0.27 0.14 16.38
N ASN A 73 0.94 -0.93 15.93
CA ASN A 73 1.27 -2.10 16.77
C ASN A 73 2.14 -1.74 17.99
N ALA A 74 3.11 -0.84 17.81
CA ALA A 74 3.95 -0.38 18.91
C ALA A 74 3.14 0.41 19.94
N SER A 75 2.18 1.24 19.50
CA SER A 75 1.27 1.96 20.38
C SER A 75 0.38 1.01 21.18
N GLU A 76 -0.22 0.02 20.52
CA GLU A 76 -1.04 -1.00 21.19
C GLU A 76 -0.25 -1.75 22.27
N LEU A 77 1.01 -2.11 21.98
CA LEU A 77 1.89 -2.76 22.94
C LEU A 77 2.21 -1.84 24.12
N ALA A 78 2.49 -0.55 23.86
CA ALA A 78 2.77 0.42 24.91
C ALA A 78 1.58 0.59 25.85
N ASP A 79 0.36 0.65 25.32
CA ASP A 79 -0.87 0.73 26.11
C ASP A 79 -1.08 -0.53 26.96
N ALA A 80 -0.88 -1.70 26.37
CA ALA A 80 -0.98 -2.97 27.08
C ALA A 80 0.03 -3.08 28.24
N LEU A 81 1.29 -2.69 28.00
CA LEU A 81 2.33 -2.67 29.03
C LEU A 81 2.03 -1.64 30.12
N THR A 82 1.49 -0.48 29.76
CA THR A 82 1.08 0.55 30.72
C THR A 82 -0.04 0.05 31.63
N LEU A 83 -1.02 -0.66 31.08
CA LEU A 83 -2.08 -1.28 31.87
C LEU A 83 -1.52 -2.35 32.83
N GLN A 84 -0.62 -3.22 32.34
CA GLN A 84 0.04 -4.22 33.18
C GLN A 84 0.85 -3.58 34.31
N TYR A 85 1.61 -2.52 34.01
CA TYR A 85 2.38 -1.77 34.99
C TYR A 85 1.48 -1.21 36.10
N ASN A 86 0.37 -0.55 35.74
CA ASN A 86 -0.55 0.00 36.71
C ASN A 86 -1.20 -1.08 37.58
N LYS A 87 -1.54 -2.23 36.99
CA LYS A 87 -2.09 -3.38 37.73
C LYS A 87 -1.06 -3.95 38.72
N ALA A 88 0.17 -4.19 38.28
CA ALA A 88 1.25 -4.68 39.13
C ALA A 88 1.55 -3.69 40.27
N ARG A 89 1.56 -2.39 39.98
CA ARG A 89 1.71 -1.34 41.00
C ARG A 89 0.63 -1.42 42.06
N GLN A 90 -0.64 -1.54 41.66
CA GLN A 90 -1.75 -1.65 42.61
C GLN A 90 -1.65 -2.94 43.45
N GLN A 91 -1.32 -4.07 42.83
CA GLN A 91 -1.11 -5.34 43.54
C GLN A 91 0.01 -5.22 44.60
N ASN A 92 1.12 -4.57 44.26
CA ASN A 92 2.20 -4.34 45.21
C ASN A 92 1.75 -3.47 46.39
N ILE A 93 1.03 -2.37 46.14
CA ILE A 93 0.48 -1.52 47.21
C ILE A 93 -0.45 -2.32 48.13
N THR A 94 -1.34 -3.15 47.56
CA THR A 94 -2.25 -3.99 48.35
C THR A 94 -1.48 -5.00 49.20
N ASN A 95 -0.46 -5.66 48.65
CA ASN A 95 0.36 -6.61 49.40
C ASN A 95 1.09 -5.93 50.56
N GLU A 96 1.67 -4.75 50.32
CA GLU A 96 2.34 -3.97 51.38
C GLU A 96 1.35 -3.56 52.48
N MET A 97 0.13 -3.15 52.13
CA MET A 97 -0.92 -2.87 53.11
C MET A 97 -1.32 -4.11 53.92
N LEU A 98 -1.41 -5.28 53.29
CA LEU A 98 -1.72 -6.54 53.98
C LEU A 98 -0.60 -6.96 54.93
N ASP A 99 0.66 -6.81 54.52
CA ASP A 99 1.82 -7.10 55.35
C ASP A 99 1.87 -6.17 56.58
N ILE A 100 1.59 -4.87 56.39
CA ILE A 100 1.51 -3.89 57.50
C ILE A 100 0.38 -4.26 58.47
N ALA A 101 -0.81 -4.57 57.95
CA ALA A 101 -1.96 -4.93 58.78
C ALA A 101 -1.73 -6.23 59.56
N GLY A 102 -1.19 -7.27 58.91
CA GLY A 102 -0.86 -8.54 59.55
C GLY A 102 0.25 -8.39 60.59
N GLY A 103 1.27 -7.58 60.31
CA GLY A 103 2.32 -7.26 61.28
C GLY A 103 1.79 -6.51 62.51
N ALA A 104 0.91 -5.54 62.31
CA ALA A 104 0.28 -4.80 63.41
C ALA A 104 -0.62 -5.71 64.27
N GLU A 105 -1.40 -6.61 63.65
CA GLU A 105 -2.24 -7.56 64.37
C GLU A 105 -1.42 -8.58 65.18
N ALA A 106 -0.30 -9.06 64.62
CA ALA A 106 0.62 -9.95 65.34
C ALA A 106 1.21 -9.30 66.60
N LEU A 107 1.55 -7.99 66.54
CA LEU A 107 2.01 -7.24 67.70
C LEU A 107 0.93 -7.16 68.79
N VAL A 108 -0.30 -6.80 68.44
CA VAL A 108 -1.43 -6.73 69.39
C VAL A 108 -1.71 -8.09 70.02
N GLN A 109 -1.60 -9.17 69.25
CA GLN A 109 -1.81 -10.52 69.79
C GLN A 109 -0.69 -10.93 70.77
N SER A 110 0.55 -10.51 70.51
CA SER A 110 1.67 -10.77 71.43
C SER A 110 1.51 -10.07 72.78
N GLU A 111 0.99 -8.83 72.80
CA GLU A 111 0.71 -8.08 74.02
C GLU A 111 -0.43 -8.66 74.86
N LYS A 112 -1.35 -9.45 74.26
CA LYS A 112 -2.45 -10.10 74.99
C LYS A 112 -2.05 -11.42 75.67
N ILE A 113 -0.95 -12.04 75.25
CA ILE A 113 -0.52 -13.37 75.72
C ILE A 113 0.63 -13.26 76.73
N GLY A 114 1.38 -12.15 76.73
CA GLY A 114 2.38 -11.80 77.75
C GLY A 114 1.76 -11.13 78.98
#